data_AF-A0A8T4FKK2-F1
#
_entry.id   AF-A0A8T4FKK2-F1
#
_cell.length_a   1.000
_cell.length_b   1.000
_cell.length_c   1.000
_cell.angle_alpha   90.00
_cell.angle_beta   90.00
_cell.angle_gamma   90.00
#
_symmetry.space_group_name_H-M   'P 1'
#
loop_
_entity.id
_entity.type
_entity.pdbx_description
1 polymer ?
#
loop_
_entity_poly.entity_id
_entity_poly.type
_entity_poly.pdbx_seq_one_letter_code
_entity_poly.pdbx_strand_id
1 'polypeptide(L)'
;MKTEYTKLTALLIVCLAFGILFAGCTGNANGSGQTQAQTPAQTQDNTNTANTANTANPANPSVADEQIKVAASILPQKEIIESVGKDKVKVSILVPPGFSPHTYELTSGQLRSIADTDLFVSMGSGIEFELAWMDKIKGVNPKMPVVNASE
;
A
#
# COMPACT_ATOMS: atom_id res chain seq x y z
N MET A 1 26.85 -11.41 -11.93
CA MET A 1 26.26 -12.61 -11.28
C MET A 1 26.01 -12.47 -9.77
N LYS A 2 26.68 -11.60 -8.99
CA LYS A 2 26.43 -11.48 -7.53
C LYS A 2 25.27 -10.57 -7.12
N THR A 3 24.80 -9.69 -8.02
CA THR A 3 23.80 -8.65 -7.70
C THR A 3 22.34 -9.15 -7.72
N GLU A 4 22.07 -10.23 -8.45
CA GLU A 4 20.70 -10.77 -8.61
C GLU A 4 20.27 -11.56 -7.37
N TYR A 5 21.20 -12.24 -6.72
CA TYR A 5 20.95 -12.94 -5.46
C TYR A 5 20.57 -12.00 -4.32
N THR A 6 21.00 -10.74 -4.31
CA THR A 6 20.63 -9.78 -3.26
C THR A 6 19.13 -9.45 -3.31
N LYS A 7 18.54 -9.36 -4.52
CA LYS A 7 17.11 -9.10 -4.69
C LYS A 7 16.25 -10.32 -4.36
N LEU A 8 16.71 -11.50 -4.77
CA LEU A 8 16.06 -12.77 -4.42
C LEU A 8 16.12 -13.06 -2.91
N THR A 9 17.22 -12.68 -2.27
CA THR A 9 17.37 -12.78 -0.81
C THR A 9 16.45 -11.79 -0.09
N ALA A 10 16.25 -10.57 -0.61
CA ALA A 10 15.30 -9.62 -0.03
C ALA A 10 13.85 -10.12 -0.12
N LEU A 11 13.45 -10.69 -1.26
CA LEU A 11 12.12 -11.29 -1.44
C LEU A 11 11.92 -12.51 -0.52
N LEU A 12 12.93 -13.38 -0.40
CA LEU A 12 12.90 -14.53 0.53
C LEU A 12 12.92 -14.11 2.00
N ILE A 13 13.61 -13.03 2.37
CA ILE A 13 13.60 -12.50 3.75
C ILE A 13 12.22 -11.96 4.12
N VAL A 14 11.52 -11.29 3.18
CA VAL A 14 10.13 -10.86 3.37
C VAL A 14 9.21 -12.08 3.57
N CYS A 15 9.42 -13.18 2.86
CA CYS A 15 8.64 -14.42 3.04
C CYS A 15 8.99 -15.19 4.32
N LEU A 16 10.26 -15.28 4.71
CA LEU A 16 10.72 -16.07 5.85
C LEU A 16 10.49 -15.37 7.20
N ALA A 17 10.54 -14.03 7.24
CA ALA A 17 10.24 -13.26 8.46
C ALA A 17 8.75 -13.34 8.88
N PHE A 18 7.85 -13.76 7.99
CA PHE A 18 6.41 -13.89 8.26
C PHE A 18 5.96 -15.32 8.65
N GLY A 19 6.84 -16.32 8.56
CA GLY A 19 6.49 -17.73 8.82
C GLY A 19 6.65 -18.21 10.27
N ILE A 20 7.23 -17.40 11.17
CA ILE A 20 7.59 -17.84 12.52
C ILE A 20 7.15 -16.81 13.57
N LEU A 21 5.83 -16.66 13.78
CA LEU A 21 5.16 -16.14 15.00
C LEU A 21 3.68 -15.91 14.63
N PHE A 22 2.65 -16.51 15.19
CA PHE A 22 2.44 -16.98 16.56
C PHE A 22 1.49 -18.17 16.57
N ALA A 23 1.87 -19.21 17.32
CA ALA A 23 0.91 -20.03 18.02
C ALA A 23 0.32 -19.23 19.19
N GLY A 24 -0.99 -19.31 19.38
CA GLY A 24 -1.65 -19.11 20.67
C GLY A 24 -2.12 -17.69 21.00
N CYS A 25 -3.44 -17.51 21.00
CA CYS A 25 -4.18 -16.98 22.15
C CYS A 25 -5.66 -17.39 22.04
N THR A 26 -6.09 -18.22 22.99
CA THR A 26 -7.48 -18.60 23.28
C THR A 26 -8.24 -17.38 23.80
N GLY A 27 -9.45 -17.11 23.29
CA GLY A 27 -10.30 -16.01 23.75
C GLY A 27 -11.78 -16.25 23.46
N ASN A 28 -12.53 -16.52 24.52
CA ASN A 28 -13.95 -16.87 24.63
C ASN A 28 -14.85 -15.61 24.73
N ALA A 29 -16.01 -15.57 24.06
CA ALA A 29 -17.32 -15.13 24.62
C ALA A 29 -18.41 -14.91 23.53
N ASN A 30 -19.43 -15.78 23.58
CA ASN A 30 -20.88 -15.54 23.57
C ASN A 30 -21.49 -14.29 22.86
N GLY A 31 -22.53 -14.54 22.05
CA GLY A 31 -23.84 -13.89 22.29
C GLY A 31 -24.53 -13.16 21.14
N SER A 32 -25.69 -13.72 20.74
CA SER A 32 -26.90 -13.10 20.18
C SER A 32 -26.86 -12.40 18.80
N GLY A 33 -27.67 -12.94 17.88
CA GLY A 33 -28.04 -12.26 16.64
C GLY A 33 -29.10 -11.19 16.83
N GLN A 34 -29.35 -10.43 15.76
CA GLN A 34 -30.67 -10.16 15.19
C GLN A 34 -30.57 -9.25 13.96
N THR A 35 -31.19 -9.73 12.88
CA THR A 35 -31.66 -8.99 11.72
C THR A 35 -32.78 -8.02 12.12
N GLN A 36 -32.79 -6.76 11.61
CA GLN A 36 -33.89 -6.19 10.80
C GLN A 36 -33.69 -4.71 10.48
N ALA A 37 -34.01 -4.37 9.23
CA ALA A 37 -34.17 -3.02 8.71
C ALA A 37 -35.44 -2.35 9.24
N GLN A 38 -35.40 -1.03 9.48
CA GLN A 38 -36.57 -0.13 9.38
C GLN A 38 -36.16 1.36 9.48
N THR A 39 -36.61 2.11 8.47
CA THR A 39 -36.81 3.58 8.37
C THR A 39 -38.34 3.77 8.39
N PRO A 40 -38.98 4.81 8.98
CA PRO A 40 -38.89 6.20 8.50
C PRO A 40 -39.10 7.38 9.50
N ALA A 41 -38.48 8.50 9.13
CA ALA A 41 -38.99 9.89 9.10
C ALA A 41 -39.33 10.71 10.39
N GLN A 42 -38.64 11.88 10.47
CA GLN A 42 -38.94 13.19 11.10
C GLN A 42 -38.93 13.26 12.65
N THR A 43 -38.34 14.25 13.34
CA THR A 43 -38.39 15.71 13.16
C THR A 43 -37.18 16.37 13.86
N GLN A 44 -36.63 17.43 13.25
CA GLN A 44 -35.59 18.29 13.80
C GLN A 44 -36.19 19.40 14.69
N ASP A 45 -35.87 19.40 15.98
CA ASP A 45 -35.89 20.60 16.82
C ASP A 45 -34.94 20.39 18.01
N ASN A 46 -33.84 21.14 18.04
CA ASN A 46 -33.29 21.66 19.28
C ASN A 46 -32.26 22.76 18.98
N THR A 47 -32.62 23.98 19.38
CA THR A 47 -31.67 25.06 19.60
C THR A 47 -30.84 24.73 20.85
N ASN A 48 -29.52 24.73 20.75
CA ASN A 48 -28.65 24.69 21.93
C ASN A 48 -27.48 25.67 21.78
N THR A 49 -27.61 26.73 22.56
CA THR A 49 -26.58 27.66 23.03
C THR A 49 -25.41 26.92 23.66
N ALA A 50 -24.21 27.48 23.46
CA ALA A 50 -22.91 27.03 23.90
C ALA A 50 -22.82 26.45 25.33
N ASN A 51 -22.08 25.35 25.46
CA ASN A 51 -21.36 25.00 26.68
C ASN A 51 -20.00 24.34 26.37
N THR A 52 -19.00 24.97 26.98
CA THR A 52 -17.57 24.75 26.95
C THR A 52 -17.15 23.47 27.68
N ALA A 53 -16.01 22.95 27.24
CA ALA A 53 -15.11 22.00 27.90
C ALA A 53 -15.47 20.51 27.82
N ASN A 54 -14.67 19.78 27.02
CA ASN A 54 -14.01 18.58 27.54
C ASN A 54 -12.56 18.51 27.05
N THR A 55 -11.71 18.58 28.06
CA THR A 55 -10.26 18.53 28.14
C THR A 55 -9.68 17.29 27.44
N ALA A 56 -8.63 17.55 26.65
CA ALA A 56 -7.51 16.67 26.29
C ALA A 56 -7.80 15.17 26.10
N ASN A 57 -7.85 14.72 24.84
CA ASN A 57 -7.34 13.40 24.50
C ASN A 57 -5.83 13.57 24.20
N PRO A 58 -4.89 13.07 25.03
CA PRO A 58 -3.52 12.94 24.58
C PRO A 58 -3.56 11.97 23.41
N ALA A 59 -3.21 12.48 22.22
CA ALA A 59 -3.02 11.67 21.03
C ALA A 59 -2.12 10.49 21.42
N ASN A 60 -2.72 9.30 21.53
CA ASN A 60 -1.99 8.06 21.57
C ASN A 60 -1.04 8.11 20.37
N PRO A 61 0.29 8.13 20.55
CA PRO A 61 1.20 7.98 19.44
C PRO A 61 0.99 6.56 18.94
N SER A 62 0.05 6.40 18.00
CA SER A 62 -0.03 5.23 17.15
C SER A 62 1.37 5.05 16.64
N VAL A 63 2.05 4.00 17.13
CA VAL A 63 3.27 3.51 16.52
C VAL A 63 2.86 3.27 15.08
N ALA A 64 3.21 4.21 14.21
CA ALA A 64 2.93 4.09 12.80
C ALA A 64 3.78 2.91 12.38
N ASP A 65 3.14 1.75 12.23
CA ASP A 65 3.71 0.59 11.59
C ASP A 65 4.20 1.11 10.23
N GLU A 66 5.52 1.31 10.09
CA GLU A 66 6.13 1.93 8.92
C GLU A 66 5.95 0.98 7.75
N GLN A 67 4.82 1.12 7.06
CA GLN A 67 4.51 0.33 5.87
C GLN A 67 5.56 0.57 4.80
N ILE A 68 6.02 -0.52 4.18
CA ILE A 68 6.93 -0.47 3.05
C ILE A 68 6.18 0.17 1.87
N LYS A 69 6.68 1.30 1.36
CA LYS A 69 6.10 1.96 0.20
C LYS A 69 6.58 1.25 -1.06
N VAL A 70 5.64 0.70 -1.82
CA VAL A 70 5.91 -0.01 -3.06
C VAL A 70 5.28 0.75 -4.22
N ALA A 71 6.03 0.98 -5.29
CA ALA A 71 5.48 1.45 -6.56
C ALA A 71 5.44 0.30 -7.56
N ALA A 72 4.29 0.12 -8.21
CA ALA A 72 4.07 -0.89 -9.23
C ALA A 72 3.79 -0.23 -10.58
N SER A 73 4.20 -0.89 -11.66
CA SER A 73 3.99 -0.39 -13.03
C SER A 73 2.50 -0.32 -13.39
N ILE A 74 1.75 -1.41 -13.17
CA ILE A 74 0.35 -1.58 -13.59
C ILE A 74 -0.50 -2.26 -12.51
N LEU A 75 -1.83 -2.12 -12.62
CA LEU A 75 -2.80 -2.60 -11.62
C LEU A 75 -2.68 -4.09 -11.24
N PRO A 76 -2.52 -5.04 -12.17
CA PRO A 76 -2.44 -6.46 -11.81
C PRO A 76 -1.36 -6.79 -10.77
N GLN A 77 -0.24 -6.04 -10.77
CA GLN A 77 0.83 -6.22 -9.79
C GLN A 77 0.42 -5.74 -8.41
N LYS A 78 -0.29 -4.62 -8.35
CA LYS A 78 -0.74 -4.04 -7.08
C LYS A 78 -1.57 -5.05 -6.31
N GLU A 79 -2.53 -5.69 -6.96
CA GLU A 79 -3.42 -6.65 -6.31
C GLU A 79 -2.66 -7.84 -5.71
N ILE A 80 -1.66 -8.34 -6.43
CA ILE A 80 -0.79 -9.43 -5.95
C ILE A 80 0.06 -8.95 -4.76
N ILE A 81 0.70 -7.78 -4.87
CA ILE A 81 1.57 -7.23 -3.82
C ILE A 81 0.76 -6.93 -2.55
N GLU A 82 -0.42 -6.34 -2.67
CA GLU A 82 -1.32 -6.08 -1.54
C GLU A 82 -1.83 -7.37 -0.90
N SER A 83 -2.14 -8.39 -1.70
CA SER A 83 -2.58 -9.69 -1.19
C SER A 83 -1.49 -10.39 -0.37
N VAL A 84 -0.22 -10.27 -0.80
CA VAL A 84 0.94 -10.87 -0.12
C VAL A 84 1.37 -10.03 1.09
N GLY A 85 1.54 -8.72 0.92
CA GLY A 85 2.09 -7.82 1.93
C GLY A 85 1.08 -7.28 2.94
N LYS A 86 -0.23 -7.33 2.64
CA LYS A 86 -1.33 -6.92 3.51
C LYS A 86 -1.10 -5.54 4.14
N ASP A 87 -1.19 -5.44 5.47
CA ASP A 87 -1.00 -4.24 6.28
C ASP A 87 0.44 -3.75 6.34
N LYS A 88 1.42 -4.51 5.83
CA LYS A 88 2.85 -4.14 5.84
C LYS A 88 3.31 -3.35 4.63
N VAL A 89 2.48 -3.26 3.59
CA VAL A 89 2.83 -2.58 2.35
C VAL A 89 1.83 -1.49 2.03
N LYS A 90 2.34 -0.40 1.47
CA LYS A 90 1.53 0.66 0.87
C LYS A 90 1.88 0.73 -0.61
N VAL A 91 0.97 0.23 -1.44
CA VAL A 91 1.23 0.11 -2.88
C VAL A 91 0.63 1.28 -3.66
N SER A 92 1.45 1.92 -4.48
CA SER A 92 1.05 2.95 -5.45
C SER A 92 1.22 2.42 -6.87
N ILE A 93 0.31 2.78 -7.78
CA ILE A 93 0.38 2.39 -9.19
C ILE A 93 0.79 3.58 -10.04
N LEU A 94 1.70 3.36 -10.96
CA LEU A 94 2.17 4.40 -11.88
C LEU A 94 1.24 4.58 -13.05
N VAL A 95 0.79 3.49 -13.70
CA VAL A 95 -0.26 3.55 -14.73
C VAL A 95 -1.62 3.26 -14.07
N PRO A 96 -2.52 4.24 -13.94
CA PRO A 96 -3.83 4.04 -13.34
C PRO A 96 -4.73 3.14 -14.20
N PRO A 97 -5.75 2.49 -13.62
CA PRO A 97 -6.72 1.73 -14.39
C PRO A 97 -7.40 2.59 -15.45
N GLY A 98 -7.65 2.01 -16.62
CA GLY A 98 -8.24 2.71 -17.77
C GLY A 98 -7.25 3.49 -18.62
N PHE A 99 -5.98 3.58 -18.23
CA PHE A 99 -4.91 4.15 -19.05
C PHE A 99 -4.11 3.05 -19.76
N SER A 100 -3.66 3.34 -20.98
CA SER A 100 -2.82 2.43 -21.76
C SER A 100 -1.35 2.55 -21.34
N PRO A 101 -0.69 1.47 -20.89
CA PRO A 101 0.75 1.47 -20.63
C PRO A 101 1.60 1.77 -21.86
N HIS A 102 1.04 1.65 -23.06
CA HIS A 102 1.77 1.95 -24.30
C HIS A 102 2.01 3.45 -24.52
N THR A 103 1.17 4.31 -23.93
CA THR A 103 1.15 5.76 -24.20
C THR A 103 1.07 6.59 -22.93
N TYR A 104 1.25 5.99 -21.76
CA TYR A 104 1.09 6.69 -20.49
C TYR A 104 2.34 7.50 -20.14
N GLU A 105 2.11 8.76 -19.78
CA GLU A 105 3.15 9.70 -19.37
C GLU A 105 3.08 9.92 -17.85
N LEU A 106 4.22 9.83 -17.17
CA LEU A 106 4.29 10.14 -15.74
C LEU A 106 4.13 11.63 -15.49
N THR A 107 3.30 11.94 -14.51
CA THR A 107 3.20 13.29 -13.98
C THR A 107 4.40 13.62 -13.09
N SER A 108 4.72 14.91 -12.95
CA SER A 108 5.74 15.39 -12.01
C SER A 108 5.42 14.99 -10.56
N GLY A 109 4.15 14.90 -10.19
CA GLY A 109 3.71 14.45 -8.87
C GLY A 109 4.06 12.98 -8.62
N GLN A 110 3.84 12.11 -9.60
CA GLN A 110 4.21 10.70 -9.49
C GLN A 110 5.72 10.52 -9.41
N LEU A 111 6.49 11.26 -10.22
CA LEU A 111 7.95 11.24 -10.13
C LEU A 111 8.42 11.65 -8.73
N ARG A 112 7.80 12.67 -8.13
CA ARG A 112 8.10 13.06 -6.75
C ARG A 112 7.78 11.94 -5.76
N SER A 113 6.65 11.25 -5.90
CA SER A 113 6.29 10.12 -5.03
C SER A 113 7.27 8.95 -5.13
N ILE A 114 7.88 8.73 -6.31
CA ILE A 114 8.90 7.69 -6.52
C ILE A 114 10.18 7.99 -5.71
N ALA A 115 10.52 9.25 -5.50
CA ALA A 115 11.68 9.64 -4.68
C ALA A 115 11.59 9.13 -3.24
N ASP A 116 10.36 8.98 -2.72
CA ASP A 116 10.08 8.54 -1.35
C ASP A 116 9.63 7.07 -1.27
N THR A 117 9.78 6.30 -2.35
CA THR A 117 9.38 4.88 -2.44
C THR A 117 10.53 3.95 -2.05
N ASP A 118 10.21 2.88 -1.33
CA ASP A 118 11.19 1.91 -0.82
C ASP A 118 11.49 0.78 -1.81
N LEU A 119 10.56 0.46 -2.71
CA LEU A 119 10.67 -0.62 -3.70
C LEU A 119 9.87 -0.29 -4.96
N PHE A 120 10.47 -0.52 -6.14
CA PHE A 120 9.74 -0.54 -7.40
C PHE A 120 9.62 -1.96 -7.95
N VAL A 121 8.40 -2.37 -8.29
CA VAL A 121 8.12 -3.64 -8.95
C VAL A 121 7.79 -3.36 -10.42
N SER A 122 8.70 -3.76 -11.30
CA SER A 122 8.50 -3.75 -12.74
C SER A 122 7.87 -5.07 -13.18
N MET A 123 7.03 -5.05 -14.20
CA MET A 123 6.54 -6.27 -14.82
C MET A 123 7.65 -7.00 -15.55
N GLY A 124 8.60 -6.25 -16.12
CA GLY A 124 9.47 -6.81 -17.13
C GLY A 124 8.67 -7.19 -18.38
N SER A 125 9.31 -7.86 -19.34
CA SER A 125 8.75 -8.22 -20.65
C SER A 125 8.63 -7.10 -21.71
N GLY A 126 9.19 -5.91 -21.47
CA GLY A 126 9.32 -4.88 -22.50
C GLY A 126 8.09 -3.99 -22.69
N ILE A 127 7.31 -3.77 -21.62
CA ILE A 127 6.22 -2.79 -21.62
C ILE A 127 6.79 -1.40 -21.94
N GLU A 128 6.18 -0.69 -22.88
CA GLU A 128 6.67 0.59 -23.41
C GLU A 128 6.75 1.66 -22.33
N PHE A 129 5.82 1.67 -21.37
CA PHE A 129 5.92 2.52 -20.19
C PHE A 129 7.25 2.33 -19.47
N GLU A 130 7.66 1.07 -19.22
CA GLU A 130 8.92 0.78 -18.54
C GLU A 130 10.11 1.18 -19.41
N LEU A 131 10.07 0.86 -20.71
CA LEU A 131 11.12 1.24 -21.65
C LEU A 131 11.32 2.76 -21.72
N ALA A 132 10.24 3.54 -21.69
CA ALA A 132 10.28 4.99 -21.76
C ALA A 132 10.72 5.67 -20.46
N TRP A 133 10.31 5.12 -19.30
CA TRP A 133 10.44 5.81 -18.03
C TRP A 133 11.46 5.24 -17.06
N MET A 134 11.94 4.01 -17.25
CA MET A 134 12.79 3.32 -16.27
C MET A 134 14.06 4.10 -15.91
N ASP A 135 14.73 4.70 -16.89
CA ASP A 135 15.96 5.46 -16.65
C ASP A 135 15.69 6.69 -15.78
N LYS A 136 14.56 7.35 -16.01
CA LYS A 136 14.14 8.51 -15.21
C LYS A 136 13.68 8.09 -13.81
N ILE A 137 12.93 6.99 -13.68
CA ILE A 137 12.51 6.42 -12.40
C ILE A 137 13.73 6.10 -11.53
N LYS A 138 14.74 5.41 -12.10
CA LYS A 138 16.01 5.12 -11.42
C LYS A 138 16.81 6.39 -11.13
N GLY A 139 16.78 7.37 -12.02
CA GLY A 139 17.46 8.65 -11.82
C GLY A 139 16.88 9.46 -10.65
N VAL A 140 15.56 9.41 -10.45
CA VAL A 140 14.89 10.10 -9.35
C VAL A 140 15.18 9.41 -8.01
N ASN A 141 15.27 8.07 -7.97
CA ASN A 141 15.61 7.32 -6.77
C ASN A 141 16.68 6.25 -7.04
N PRO A 142 17.98 6.61 -7.08
CA PRO A 142 19.05 5.70 -7.47
C PRO A 142 19.32 4.55 -6.49
N LYS A 143 18.88 4.70 -5.24
CA LYS A 143 19.06 3.69 -4.19
C LYS A 143 17.88 2.73 -4.10
N MET A 144 16.78 3.00 -4.80
CA MET A 144 15.59 2.17 -4.78
C MET A 144 15.86 0.83 -5.45
N PRO A 145 15.63 -0.30 -4.76
CA PRO A 145 15.62 -1.60 -5.40
C PRO A 145 14.51 -1.67 -6.44
N VAL A 146 14.85 -2.22 -7.62
CA VAL A 146 13.91 -2.53 -8.70
C VAL A 146 13.82 -4.05 -8.84
N VAL A 147 12.64 -4.63 -8.66
CA VAL A 147 12.38 -6.06 -8.81
C VAL A 147 11.59 -6.30 -10.09
N ASN A 148 12.08 -7.23 -10.92
CA ASN A 148 11.40 -7.67 -12.13
C ASN A 148 10.47 -8.85 -11.78
N ALA A 149 9.18 -8.70 -12.00
CA ALA A 149 8.18 -9.72 -11.71
C ALA A 149 8.15 -10.88 -12.72
N SER A 150 8.79 -10.74 -13.88
CA SER A 150 8.88 -11.77 -14.93
C SER A 150 10.12 -12.67 -14.80
N GLU A 151 11.00 -12.43 -13.83
CA GLU A 151 12.25 -13.17 -13.62
C GLU A 151 12.16 -14.17 -12.46
#